data_AF-A0A9X2AH20-F1
#
_entry.id   AF-A0A9X2AH20-F1
#
_cell.length_a   1.000
_cell.length_b   1.000
_cell.length_c   1.000
_cell.angle_alpha   90.00
_cell.angle_beta   90.00
_cell.angle_gamma   90.00
#
_symmetry.space_group_name_H-M   'P 1'
#
loop_
_entity.id
_entity.type
_entity.pdbx_description
1 polymer ?
#
loop_
_entity_poly.entity_id
_entity_poly.type
_entity_poly.pdbx_seq_one_letter_code
_entity_poly.pdbx_strand_id
1 'polypeptide(L)'
;MTIDELAKDIPRILQQHGLRDVGFDTECIYDLGDLSTLLRMIMSEIYPDKPIQLHEELSPDKQYFVATLTTSDAVVVFRTHANDDWLADQFFEALENLPTALGSGEKLYSINPAVGLTGQEAWYFCGTEAQLVAARQAGLPLVFPGEDFMETDEFKKYVGD
;
A
#
# COMPACT_ATOMS: atom_id res chain seq x y z
N MET A 1 10.32 19.88 9.32
CA MET A 1 9.31 18.85 9.53
C MET A 1 10.07 17.63 9.97
N THR A 2 9.88 17.21 11.21
CA THR A 2 10.38 15.94 11.75
C THR A 2 9.37 14.83 11.43
N ILE A 3 9.76 13.55 11.58
CA ILE A 3 8.85 12.41 11.42
C ILE A 3 7.62 12.55 12.34
N ASP A 4 7.83 13.02 13.58
CA ASP A 4 6.76 13.24 14.57
C ASP A 4 5.78 14.37 14.19
N GLU A 5 6.24 15.35 13.40
CA GLU A 5 5.39 16.41 12.85
C GLU A 5 4.61 15.90 11.63
N LEU A 6 5.25 15.10 10.78
CA LEU A 6 4.62 14.47 9.62
C LEU A 6 3.46 13.54 10.04
N ALA A 7 3.67 12.68 11.04
CA ALA A 7 2.64 11.78 11.57
C ALA A 7 1.39 12.54 12.07
N LYS A 8 1.55 13.76 12.58
CA LYS A 8 0.43 14.62 13.02
C LYS A 8 -0.25 15.33 11.86
N ASP A 9 0.48 15.66 10.80
CA ASP A 9 -0.04 16.36 9.63
C ASP A 9 -0.76 15.42 8.65
N ILE A 10 -0.36 14.14 8.57
CA ILE A 10 -0.98 13.15 7.68
C ILE A 10 -2.51 13.13 7.83
N PRO A 11 -3.11 12.90 9.02
CA PRO A 11 -4.58 12.85 9.15
C PRO A 11 -5.28 14.12 8.66
N ARG A 12 -4.67 15.29 8.92
CA ARG A 12 -5.20 16.58 8.46
C ARG A 12 -5.17 16.69 6.93
N ILE A 13 -4.06 16.33 6.30
CA ILE A 13 -3.92 16.38 4.83
C ILE A 13 -4.88 15.39 4.17
N LEU A 14 -5.01 14.16 4.70
CA LEU A 14 -5.94 13.17 4.16
C LEU A 14 -7.39 13.67 4.18
N GLN A 15 -7.83 14.19 5.33
CA GLN A 15 -9.17 14.74 5.47
C GLN A 15 -9.40 15.92 4.53
N GLN A 16 -8.42 16.82 4.39
CA GLN A 16 -8.52 18.00 3.53
C GLN A 16 -8.68 17.64 2.05
N HIS A 17 -8.03 16.56 1.60
CA HIS A 17 -8.01 16.16 0.19
C HIS A 17 -8.93 14.97 -0.12
N GLY A 18 -9.63 14.43 0.88
CA GLY A 18 -10.51 13.26 0.72
C GLY A 18 -9.75 12.01 0.29
N LEU A 19 -8.54 11.83 0.81
CA LEU A 19 -7.74 10.62 0.59
C LEU A 19 -8.08 9.58 1.65
N ARG A 20 -7.94 8.31 1.28
CA ARG A 20 -8.01 7.16 2.19
C ARG A 20 -6.62 6.61 2.38
N ASP A 21 -6.29 6.14 3.58
CA ASP A 21 -5.00 5.53 3.88
C ASP A 21 -5.14 4.07 4.26
N VAL A 22 -4.08 3.31 4.03
CA VAL A 22 -3.94 1.96 4.53
C VAL A 22 -2.49 1.74 4.95
N GLY A 23 -2.30 1.49 6.24
CA GLY A 23 -1.03 1.11 6.84
C GLY A 23 -1.04 -0.36 7.25
N PHE A 24 0.04 -1.09 6.99
CA PHE A 24 0.18 -2.48 7.40
C PHE A 24 1.63 -2.89 7.62
N ASP A 25 1.84 -3.86 8.49
CA ASP A 25 3.14 -4.49 8.71
C ASP A 25 3.48 -5.42 7.52
N THR A 26 4.68 -5.29 6.99
CA THR A 26 5.17 -6.09 5.86
C THR A 26 5.76 -7.43 6.29
N GLU A 27 5.94 -7.67 7.59
CA GLU A 27 6.45 -8.93 8.12
C GLU A 27 5.37 -9.91 8.61
N CYS A 28 4.07 -9.59 8.45
CA CYS A 28 3.01 -10.30 9.17
C CYS A 28 2.40 -11.54 8.48
N ILE A 29 3.08 -12.14 7.50
CA ILE A 29 2.56 -13.31 6.76
C ILE A 29 3.29 -14.59 7.18
N TYR A 30 2.76 -15.27 8.19
CA TYR A 30 3.39 -16.46 8.78
C TYR A 30 2.65 -17.76 8.47
N ASP A 31 1.33 -17.68 8.32
CA ASP A 31 0.45 -18.83 8.15
C ASP A 31 -0.58 -18.63 7.03
N LEU A 32 -1.15 -19.74 6.56
CA LEU A 32 -2.24 -19.73 5.60
C LEU A 32 -3.45 -19.00 6.20
N GLY A 33 -3.86 -17.90 5.57
CA GLY A 33 -4.95 -17.04 6.01
C GLY A 33 -4.48 -15.61 6.33
N ASP A 34 -3.20 -15.40 6.58
CA ASP A 34 -2.67 -14.08 6.93
C ASP A 34 -2.74 -13.14 5.72
N LEU A 35 -2.36 -13.62 4.53
CA LEU A 35 -2.37 -12.82 3.31
C LEU A 35 -3.80 -12.39 2.93
N SER A 36 -4.78 -13.29 3.02
CA SER A 36 -6.18 -12.97 2.78
C SER A 36 -6.79 -12.08 3.87
N THR A 37 -6.31 -12.16 5.11
CA THR A 37 -6.71 -11.24 6.18
C THR A 37 -6.20 -9.83 5.89
N LEU A 38 -4.93 -9.70 5.52
CA LEU A 38 -4.32 -8.43 5.10
C LEU A 38 -5.09 -7.82 3.92
N LEU A 39 -5.34 -8.61 2.86
CA LEU A 39 -6.07 -8.13 1.68
C LEU A 39 -7.50 -7.72 2.01
N ARG A 40 -8.16 -8.42 2.94
CA ARG A 40 -9.50 -8.04 3.40
C ARG A 40 -9.49 -6.71 4.12
N MET A 41 -8.53 -6.49 5.01
CA MET A 41 -8.33 -5.22 5.71
C MET A 41 -8.08 -4.09 4.70
N ILE A 42 -7.15 -4.28 3.76
CA ILE A 42 -6.87 -3.29 2.72
C ILE A 42 -8.16 -2.95 1.99
N MET A 43 -8.86 -3.95 1.44
CA MET A 43 -10.08 -3.75 0.66
C MET A 43 -11.21 -3.08 1.45
N SER A 44 -11.37 -3.36 2.74
CA SER A 44 -12.39 -2.69 3.55
C SER A 44 -12.11 -1.20 3.75
N GLU A 45 -10.83 -0.79 3.77
CA GLU A 45 -10.46 0.62 3.89
C GLU A 45 -10.62 1.35 2.55
N ILE A 46 -10.08 0.77 1.47
CA ILE A 46 -10.03 1.45 0.17
C ILE A 46 -11.25 1.20 -0.71
N TYR A 47 -12.06 0.17 -0.46
CA TYR A 47 -13.28 -0.12 -1.23
C TYR A 47 -14.37 -0.77 -0.33
N PRO A 48 -14.85 -0.07 0.72
CA PRO A 48 -15.74 -0.65 1.75
C PRO A 48 -17.03 -1.25 1.19
N ASP A 49 -17.56 -0.67 0.12
CA ASP A 49 -18.82 -1.10 -0.49
C ASP A 49 -18.64 -2.14 -1.61
N LYS A 50 -17.40 -2.51 -1.96
CA LYS A 50 -17.14 -3.48 -3.05
C LYS A 50 -17.22 -4.91 -2.51
N PRO A 51 -18.13 -5.76 -3.02
CA PRO A 51 -18.15 -7.16 -2.64
C PRO A 51 -16.87 -7.87 -3.10
N ILE A 52 -16.16 -8.49 -2.17
CA ILE A 52 -14.95 -9.26 -2.45
C ILE A 52 -15.13 -10.72 -2.04
N GLN A 53 -14.53 -11.61 -2.82
CA GLN A 53 -14.25 -12.98 -2.44
C GLN A 53 -12.74 -13.15 -2.40
N LEU A 54 -12.24 -13.78 -1.34
CA LEU A 54 -10.83 -14.07 -1.17
C LEU A 54 -10.67 -15.57 -0.95
N HIS A 55 -9.79 -16.17 -1.75
CA HIS A 55 -9.34 -17.54 -1.55
C HIS A 55 -7.83 -17.52 -1.43
N GLU A 56 -7.30 -18.22 -0.44
CA GLU A 56 -5.87 -18.34 -0.22
C GLU A 56 -5.48 -19.82 -0.21
N GLU A 57 -4.36 -20.10 -0.86
CA GLU A 57 -3.77 -21.43 -0.90
C GLU A 57 -2.24 -21.36 -0.78
N LEU A 58 -1.65 -22.45 -0.32
CA LEU A 58 -0.22 -22.65 -0.41
C LEU A 58 0.10 -23.28 -1.78
N SER A 59 1.08 -22.73 -2.48
CA SER A 59 1.50 -23.25 -3.78
C SER A 59 1.90 -24.74 -3.70
N PRO A 60 1.82 -25.51 -4.81
CA PRO A 60 2.12 -26.95 -4.78
C PRO A 60 3.53 -27.30 -4.28
N ASP A 61 4.50 -26.43 -4.54
CA ASP A 61 5.89 -26.54 -4.08
C ASP A 61 6.12 -25.98 -2.66
N LYS A 62 5.05 -25.48 -2.03
CA LYS A 62 5.05 -24.88 -0.69
C LYS A 62 5.94 -23.66 -0.52
N GLN A 63 6.29 -23.00 -1.63
CA GLN A 63 7.16 -21.84 -1.61
C GLN A 63 6.39 -20.52 -1.44
N TYR A 64 5.10 -20.49 -1.75
CA TYR A 64 4.32 -19.26 -1.80
C TYR A 64 2.95 -19.40 -1.16
N PHE A 65 2.54 -18.38 -0.42
CA PHE A 65 1.13 -18.11 -0.19
C PHE A 65 0.58 -17.35 -1.40
N VAL A 66 -0.52 -17.85 -1.96
CA VAL A 66 -1.19 -17.28 -3.12
C VAL A 66 -2.61 -16.93 -2.73
N ALA A 67 -2.94 -15.64 -2.77
CA ALA A 67 -4.29 -15.15 -2.53
C ALA A 67 -4.92 -14.65 -3.84
N THR A 68 -6.08 -15.19 -4.17
CA THR A 68 -6.90 -14.75 -5.28
C THR A 68 -8.05 -13.89 -4.77
N LEU A 69 -8.02 -12.61 -5.15
CA LEU A 69 -9.07 -11.63 -4.89
C LEU A 69 -9.99 -11.56 -6.10
N THR A 70 -11.27 -11.88 -5.89
CA THR A 70 -12.30 -11.84 -6.92
C THR A 70 -13.34 -10.79 -6.57
N THR A 71 -13.67 -9.94 -7.53
CA THR A 71 -14.80 -8.98 -7.47
C THR A 71 -15.71 -9.23 -8.67
N SER A 72 -16.79 -8.44 -8.82
CA SER A 72 -17.60 -8.47 -10.04
C SER A 72 -16.82 -8.09 -11.29
N ASP A 73 -15.76 -7.29 -11.13
CA ASP A 73 -15.09 -6.59 -12.24
C ASP A 73 -13.74 -7.22 -12.58
N ALA A 74 -13.13 -7.95 -11.62
CA ALA A 74 -11.75 -8.39 -11.74
C ALA A 74 -11.42 -9.62 -10.92
N VAL A 75 -10.36 -10.30 -11.34
CA VAL A 75 -9.62 -11.29 -10.56
C VAL A 75 -8.18 -10.82 -10.46
N VAL A 76 -7.68 -10.63 -9.25
CA VAL A 76 -6.31 -10.19 -8.97
C VAL A 76 -5.63 -11.23 -8.09
N VAL A 77 -4.40 -11.58 -8.44
CA VAL A 77 -3.61 -12.58 -7.70
C VAL A 77 -2.48 -11.87 -6.98
N PHE A 78 -2.42 -12.10 -5.67
CA PHE A 78 -1.33 -11.69 -4.80
C PHE A 78 -0.52 -12.92 -4.43
N ARG A 79 0.80 -12.75 -4.32
CA ARG A 79 1.71 -13.82 -3.91
C ARG A 79 2.76 -13.26 -2.96
N THR A 80 3.13 -14.05 -1.98
CA THR A 80 4.33 -13.82 -1.16
C THR A 80 5.01 -15.14 -0.86
N HIS A 81 6.31 -15.10 -0.57
CA HIS A 81 7.06 -16.28 -0.17
C HIS A 81 6.59 -16.75 1.21
N ALA A 82 6.49 -18.07 1.39
CA ALA A 82 6.03 -18.68 2.64
C ALA A 82 7.13 -18.75 3.73
N ASN A 83 8.39 -18.44 3.37
CA ASN A 83 9.54 -18.50 4.28
C ASN A 83 10.26 -17.16 4.41
N ASP A 84 9.73 -16.10 3.78
CA ASP A 84 10.34 -14.78 3.86
C ASP A 84 9.61 -13.98 4.92
N ASP A 85 10.38 -13.28 5.75
CA ASP A 85 9.85 -12.36 6.75
C ASP A 85 9.31 -11.07 6.11
N TRP A 86 9.33 -10.91 4.79
CA TRP A 86 8.94 -9.67 4.11
C TRP A 86 8.06 -9.92 2.90
N LEU A 87 7.10 -9.05 2.67
CA LEU A 87 6.33 -9.03 1.43
C LEU A 87 7.24 -8.75 0.22
N ALA A 88 7.10 -9.56 -0.82
CA ALA A 88 7.89 -9.42 -2.05
C ALA A 88 7.44 -8.21 -2.90
N ASP A 89 8.35 -7.64 -3.71
CA ASP A 89 8.07 -6.51 -4.62
C ASP A 89 6.79 -6.68 -5.46
N GLN A 90 6.52 -7.91 -5.92
CA GLN A 90 5.34 -8.18 -6.74
C GLN A 90 4.02 -8.04 -5.98
N PHE A 91 4.03 -8.14 -4.65
CA PHE A 91 2.86 -7.80 -3.83
C PHE A 91 2.54 -6.31 -3.95
N PHE A 92 3.55 -5.45 -3.80
CA PHE A 92 3.39 -3.99 -3.87
C PHE A 92 2.98 -3.55 -5.28
N GLU A 93 3.58 -4.13 -6.32
CA GLU A 93 3.16 -3.90 -7.70
C GLU A 93 1.68 -4.29 -7.93
N ALA A 94 1.24 -5.44 -7.39
CA ALA A 94 -0.15 -5.87 -7.50
C ALA A 94 -1.11 -4.93 -6.74
N LEU A 95 -0.69 -4.44 -5.57
CA LEU A 95 -1.45 -3.49 -4.76
C LEU A 95 -1.62 -2.15 -5.48
N GLU A 96 -0.55 -1.60 -6.05
CA GLU A 96 -0.59 -0.32 -6.78
C GLU A 96 -1.42 -0.40 -8.07
N ASN A 97 -1.47 -1.58 -8.70
CA ASN A 97 -2.29 -1.83 -9.90
C ASN A 97 -3.76 -2.17 -9.58
N LEU A 98 -4.09 -2.48 -8.34
CA LEU A 98 -5.42 -2.91 -7.91
C LEU A 98 -6.54 -1.94 -8.31
N PRO A 99 -6.42 -0.60 -8.16
CA PRO A 99 -7.46 0.33 -8.59
C PRO A 99 -7.78 0.20 -10.09
N THR A 100 -6.74 0.11 -10.92
CA THR A 100 -6.87 -0.07 -12.37
C THR A 100 -7.53 -1.40 -12.71
N ALA A 101 -7.12 -2.49 -12.05
CA ALA A 101 -7.72 -3.80 -12.24
C ALA A 101 -9.22 -3.80 -11.90
N LEU A 102 -9.62 -3.03 -10.89
CA LEU A 102 -11.01 -2.87 -10.46
C LEU A 102 -11.81 -1.83 -11.26
N GLY A 103 -11.25 -1.28 -12.34
CA GLY A 103 -11.88 -0.26 -13.17
C GLY A 103 -12.04 1.11 -12.48
N SER A 104 -11.29 1.37 -11.41
CA SER A 104 -11.30 2.64 -10.69
C SER A 104 -10.44 3.69 -11.40
N GLY A 105 -10.87 4.96 -11.34
CA GLY A 105 -10.05 6.11 -11.74
C GLY A 105 -9.06 6.54 -10.65
N GLU A 106 -9.05 5.87 -9.51
CA GLU A 106 -8.17 6.14 -8.38
C GLU A 106 -6.78 5.50 -8.56
N LYS A 107 -5.83 5.93 -7.73
CA LYS A 107 -4.45 5.45 -7.66
C LYS A 107 -4.11 5.18 -6.20
N LEU A 108 -3.18 4.26 -5.98
CA LEU A 108 -2.56 3.98 -4.69
C LEU A 108 -1.09 4.39 -4.78
N TYR A 109 -0.65 5.33 -3.94
CA TYR A 109 0.76 5.73 -3.83
C TYR A 109 1.24 5.56 -2.40
N SER A 110 2.47 5.09 -2.26
CA SER A 110 3.15 4.98 -0.97
C SER A 110 3.72 6.32 -0.51
N ILE A 111 4.02 6.45 0.78
CA ILE A 111 4.87 7.55 1.27
C ILE A 111 6.34 7.18 1.28
N ASN A 112 7.14 8.23 1.06
CA ASN A 112 8.54 8.30 1.36
C ASN A 112 8.74 8.75 2.83
N PRO A 113 9.46 8.00 3.67
CA PRO A 113 9.99 6.64 3.50
C PRO A 113 9.30 5.65 4.43
N ALA A 114 8.38 4.86 3.90
CA ALA A 114 7.69 3.84 4.70
C ALA A 114 8.64 2.69 5.15
N VAL A 115 9.71 2.36 4.41
CA VAL A 115 10.56 1.21 4.77
C VAL A 115 11.89 1.63 5.42
N GLY A 116 12.37 2.84 5.13
CA GLY A 116 13.69 3.32 5.61
C GLY A 116 13.68 4.02 6.97
N LEU A 117 12.58 4.70 7.37
CA LEU A 117 12.52 5.46 8.63
C LEU A 117 11.53 4.90 9.67
N THR A 118 10.50 4.16 9.26
CA THR A 118 9.48 3.60 10.16
C THR A 118 9.64 2.10 10.44
N GLY A 119 10.56 1.41 9.76
CA GLY A 119 10.81 -0.02 9.95
C GLY A 119 9.94 -0.89 9.05
N GLN A 120 9.14 -1.76 9.66
CA GLN A 120 8.41 -2.86 9.01
C GLN A 120 7.08 -2.46 8.37
N GLU A 121 6.66 -1.19 8.48
CA GLU A 121 5.33 -0.74 8.08
C GLU A 121 5.29 -0.16 6.66
N ALA A 122 4.39 -0.64 5.82
CA ALA A 122 4.03 -0.03 4.54
C ALA A 122 2.78 0.84 4.69
N TRP A 123 2.81 2.05 4.11
CA TRP A 123 1.71 3.01 4.14
C TRP A 123 1.37 3.47 2.73
N TYR A 124 0.10 3.32 2.35
CA TYR A 124 -0.44 3.66 1.04
C TYR A 124 -1.64 4.60 1.14
N PHE A 125 -1.77 5.48 0.14
CA PHE A 125 -2.85 6.47 0.06
C PHE A 125 -3.61 6.32 -1.25
N CYS A 126 -4.94 6.24 -1.14
CA CYS A 126 -5.87 6.03 -2.24
C CYS A 126 -6.67 7.30 -2.54
N GLY A 127 -6.71 7.68 -3.82
CA GLY A 127 -7.56 8.75 -4.33
C GLY A 127 -7.36 8.99 -5.82
N THR A 128 -8.02 10.01 -6.38
CA THR A 128 -7.73 10.43 -7.76
C THR A 128 -6.33 11.03 -7.86
N GLU A 129 -5.74 10.99 -9.05
CA GLU A 129 -4.42 11.57 -9.30
C GLU A 129 -4.36 13.06 -8.93
N ALA A 130 -5.42 13.83 -9.21
CA ALA A 130 -5.52 15.23 -8.83
C ALA A 130 -5.49 15.44 -7.30
N GLN A 131 -6.15 14.57 -6.53
CA GLN A 131 -6.13 14.64 -5.06
C GLN A 131 -4.75 14.31 -4.51
N LEU A 132 -4.09 13.27 -5.05
CA LEU A 132 -2.75 12.83 -4.62
C LEU A 132 -1.70 13.90 -4.93
N VAL A 133 -1.75 14.52 -6.11
CA VAL A 133 -0.87 15.65 -6.46
C VAL A 133 -1.09 16.83 -5.53
N ALA A 134 -2.35 17.19 -5.24
CA ALA A 134 -2.67 18.29 -4.31
C ALA A 134 -2.19 17.99 -2.88
N ALA A 135 -2.34 16.75 -2.42
CA ALA A 135 -1.84 16.32 -1.11
C ALA A 135 -0.31 16.36 -1.03
N ARG A 136 0.39 15.98 -2.11
CA ARG A 136 1.85 16.14 -2.18
C ARG A 136 2.29 17.59 -2.08
N GLN A 137 1.61 18.49 -2.79
CA GLN A 137 1.85 19.94 -2.70
C GLN A 137 1.56 20.50 -1.30
N ALA A 138 0.65 19.87 -0.54
CA ALA A 138 0.36 20.20 0.85
C ALA A 138 1.35 19.61 1.86
N GLY A 139 2.34 18.84 1.41
CA GLY A 139 3.43 18.32 2.22
C GLY A 139 3.38 16.82 2.50
N LEU A 140 2.45 16.06 1.90
CA LEU A 140 2.45 14.59 1.98
C LEU A 140 3.57 14.03 1.09
N PRO A 141 4.57 13.32 1.64
CA PRO A 141 5.74 12.89 0.87
C PRO A 141 5.42 11.63 0.04
N LEU A 142 4.50 11.72 -0.91
CA LEU A 142 4.13 10.60 -1.78
C LEU A 142 5.24 10.27 -2.79
N VAL A 143 5.48 8.98 -3.03
CA VAL A 143 6.35 8.48 -4.11
C VAL A 143 5.49 8.23 -5.35
N PHE A 144 5.80 8.91 -6.45
CA PHE A 144 5.10 8.72 -7.72
C PHE A 144 5.82 7.67 -8.59
N PRO A 145 5.12 7.03 -9.55
CA PRO A 145 5.73 6.04 -10.43
C PRO A 145 6.97 6.56 -11.15
N GLY A 146 8.07 5.82 -11.05
CA GLY A 146 9.35 6.15 -11.67
C GLY A 146 10.25 7.09 -10.84
N GLU A 147 9.81 7.52 -9.66
CA GLU A 147 10.68 8.24 -8.72
C GLU A 147 11.53 7.26 -7.90
N ASP A 148 12.83 7.55 -7.76
CA ASP A 148 13.68 6.90 -6.76
C ASP A 148 13.49 7.63 -5.43
N PHE A 149 12.94 6.93 -4.44
CA PHE A 149 12.67 7.49 -3.12
C PHE A 149 13.95 8.04 -2.45
N MET A 150 15.12 7.40 -2.67
CA MET A 150 16.41 7.82 -2.09
C MET A 150 16.88 9.18 -2.63
N GLU A 151 16.36 9.60 -3.79
CA GLU A 151 16.81 10.81 -4.47
C GLU A 151 15.87 12.00 -4.27
N THR A 152 14.66 11.79 -3.75
CA THR A 152 13.69 12.89 -3.52
C THR A 152 14.16 13.90 -2.47
N ASP A 153 13.80 15.16 -2.66
CA ASP A 153 14.13 16.25 -1.74
C ASP A 153 13.47 16.05 -0.36
N GLU A 154 12.30 15.38 -0.33
CA GLU A 154 11.60 15.01 0.88
C GLU A 154 12.41 13.99 1.71
N PHE A 155 12.97 12.94 1.11
CA PHE A 155 13.81 11.96 1.84
C PHE A 155 15.02 12.62 2.48
N LYS A 156 15.79 13.40 1.69
CA LYS A 156 16.99 14.12 2.17
C LYS A 156 16.68 15.04 3.34
N LYS A 157 15.48 15.61 3.38
CA LYS A 157 15.01 16.45 4.48
C LYS A 157 14.76 15.70 5.79
N TYR A 158 14.43 14.40 5.75
CA TYR A 158 14.06 13.61 6.94
C TYR A 158 15.18 12.72 7.46
N VAL A 159 16.10 12.23 6.62
CA VAL A 159 17.16 11.31 7.05
C VAL A 159 18.44 12.05 7.51
N GLY A 160 18.57 13.34 7.18
CA GLY A 160 19.78 14.12 7.43
C GLY A 160 20.90 13.75 6.45
N ASP A 161 21.71 14.75 6.07
CA ASP A 161 22.93 14.53 5.28
C ASP A 161 23.96 13.64 6.01
#